data_AF-A0A954JXF1-F1
#
_entry.id   AF-A0A954JXF1-F1
#
_cell.length_a   1.000
_cell.length_b   1.000
_cell.length_c   1.000
_cell.angle_alpha   90.00
_cell.angle_beta   90.00
_cell.angle_gamma   90.00
#
_symmetry.space_group_name_H-M   'P 1'
#
loop_
_entity.id
_entity.type
_entity.pdbx_description
1 polymer ?
#
loop_
_entity_poly.entity_id
_entity_poly.type
_entity_poly.pdbx_seq_one_letter_code
_entity_poly.pdbx_strand_id
1 'polypeptide(L)' 'MKRALHLLGMFLQLVTLGVLPAIIVFQLFYGFRLIVMPASLLVGIILFSIGTALRESS' A
#
# COMPACT_ATOMS: atom_id res chain seq x y z
N MET A 1 19.24 8.98 12.01
CA MET A 1 18.25 9.15 10.91
C MET A 1 17.90 7.85 10.19
N LYS A 2 18.88 7.04 9.75
CA LYS A 2 18.66 5.77 9.01
C LYS A 2 17.63 4.82 9.64
N ARG A 3 17.66 4.63 10.96
CA ARG A 3 16.70 3.78 11.69
C ARG A 3 15.24 4.26 11.60
N ALA A 4 15.01 5.57 11.53
CA ALA A 4 13.67 6.15 11.42
C ALA A 4 13.07 5.95 10.03
N LEU A 5 13.89 6.08 8.98
CA LEU A 5 13.49 5.79 7.60
C LEU A 5 13.16 4.30 7.40
N HIS A 6 13.92 3.41 8.04
CA HIS A 6 13.64 1.98 8.02
C HIS A 6 12.31 1.62 8.69
N LEU A 7 12.01 2.20 9.86
CA LEU A 7 10.73 2.02 10.55
C LEU A 7 9.57 2.62 9.75
N LEU A 8 9.78 3.78 9.12
CA LEU A 8 8.78 4.42 8.25
C LEU A 8 8.45 3.56 7.03
N GLY A 9 9.48 3.01 6.36
CA GLY A 9 9.30 2.11 5.22
C GLY A 9 8.55 0.84 5.61
N MET A 10 8.89 0.25 6.76
CA MET A 10 8.21 -0.92 7.29
C MET A 10 6.75 -0.62 7.64
N PHE A 11 6.47 0.52 8.27
CA PHE A 11 5.11 0.95 8.60
C PHE A 11 4.28 1.19 7.33
N LEU A 12 4.85 1.85 6.32
CA LEU A 12 4.17 2.09 5.04
C LEU A 12 3.80 0.79 4.33
N GLN A 13 4.69 -0.21 4.35
CA GLN A 13 4.42 -1.55 3.82
C GLN A 13 3.29 -2.25 4.60
N LEU A 14 3.31 -2.17 5.94
CA LEU A 14 2.31 -2.79 6.81
C LEU A 14 0.92 -2.19 6.61
N VAL A 15 0.84 -0.86 6.54
CA VAL A 15 -0.40 -0.14 6.22
C VAL A 15 -0.90 -0.54 4.85
N THR A 16 -0.03 -0.59 3.84
CA THR A 16 -0.44 -0.96 2.47
C THR A 16 -0.98 -2.38 2.41
N LEU A 17 -0.33 -3.35 3.07
CA LEU A 17 -0.78 -4.74 3.11
C LEU A 17 -2.08 -4.93 3.90
N GLY A 18 -2.35 -4.11 4.92
CA GLY A 18 -3.60 -4.17 5.69
C GLY A 18 -4.76 -3.44 5.00
N VAL A 19 -4.50 -2.25 4.46
CA VAL A 19 -5.53 -1.35 3.92
C VAL A 19 -5.97 -1.76 2.51
N LEU A 20 -5.05 -2.25 1.67
CA LEU A 20 -5.38 -2.65 0.30
C LEU A 20 -6.47 -3.75 0.23
N PRO A 21 -6.37 -4.88 0.95
CA PRO A 21 -7.44 -5.88 0.96
C PRO A 21 -8.74 -5.34 1.54
N ALA A 22 -8.69 -4.47 2.55
CA ALA A 22 -9.89 -3.83 3.10
C ALA A 22 -10.61 -2.96 2.05
N ILE A 23 -9.85 -2.20 1.25
CA ILE A 23 -10.37 -1.41 0.12
C ILE A 23 -10.99 -2.32 -0.94
N ILE A 24 -10.34 -3.42 -1.31
CA ILE A 24 -10.85 -4.36 -2.31
C ILE A 24 -12.17 -4.99 -1.82
N VAL A 25 -12.23 -5.41 -0.56
CA VAL A 25 -13.45 -5.96 0.05
C VAL A 25 -14.57 -4.93 0.03
N PHE A 26 -14.29 -3.69 0.43
CA PHE A 26 -15.26 -2.60 0.36
C PHE A 26 -15.75 -2.37 -1.08
N GLN A 27 -14.86 -2.40 -2.07
CA GLN A 27 -15.23 -2.25 -3.48
C GLN A 27 -16.16 -3.37 -3.97
N LEU A 28 -15.95 -4.61 -3.53
CA LEU A 28 -16.80 -5.76 -3.85
C LEU A 28 -18.22 -5.59 -3.28
N PHE A 29 -18.36 -5.13 -2.04
CA PHE A 29 -19.66 -4.99 -1.37
C PHE A 29 -20.51 -3.86 -1.94
N TYR A 30 -19.89 -2.75 -2.37
CA TYR A 30 -20.61 -1.56 -2.84
C TYR A 30 -20.74 -1.49 -4.37
N GLY A 31 -20.33 -2.54 -5.10
CA GLY A 31 -20.53 -2.63 -6.55
C GLY A 31 -19.81 -1.55 -7.35
N PHE A 32 -18.61 -1.16 -6.91
CA PHE A 32 -17.81 -0.16 -7.62
C PHE A 32 -17.50 -0.61 -9.06
N ARG A 33 -17.24 0.36 -9.95
CA ARG A 33 -16.83 0.07 -11.33
C ARG A 33 -15.58 -0.80 -11.32
N LEU A 34 -15.56 -1.86 -12.13
CA LEU A 34 -14.45 -2.83 -12.24
C LEU A 34 -13.07 -2.18 -12.44
N ILE A 35 -12.99 -0.99 -13.04
CA ILE A 35 -11.73 -0.27 -13.25
C ILE A 35 -11.11 0.31 -11.96
N VAL A 36 -11.91 0.48 -10.90
CA VAL A 36 -11.44 1.03 -9.62
C VAL A 36 -10.55 0.03 -8.88
N MET A 37 -10.83 -1.26 -9.03
CA MET A 37 -9.99 -2.33 -8.47
C MET A 37 -8.53 -2.27 -8.96
N PRO A 38 -8.23 -2.41 -10.27
CA PRO A 38 -6.86 -2.37 -10.76
C PRO A 38 -6.18 -1.01 -10.49
N ALA A 39 -6.93 0.09 -10.51
CA ALA A 39 -6.40 1.39 -10.13
C ALA A 39 -5.95 1.43 -8.66
N SER A 40 -6.77 0.92 -7.73
CA SER A 40 -6.41 0.82 -6.30
C SER A 40 -5.25 -0.13 -6.05
N LEU A 41 -5.17 -1.23 -6.82
CA LEU A 41 -4.06 -2.17 -6.77
C LEU A 41 -2.75 -1.50 -7.21
N LEU A 42 -2.77 -0.74 -8.32
CA LEU A 42 -1.62 0.03 -8.80
C LEU A 42 -1.14 1.05 -7.76
N VAL A 43 -2.07 1.78 -7.13
CA VAL A 43 -1.73 2.70 -6.03
C VAL A 43 -1.08 1.95 -4.86
N GLY A 44 -1.62 0.79 -4.48
CA GLY A 44 -1.03 -0.08 -3.45
C GLY A 44 0.39 -0.52 -3.82
N ILE A 45 0.61 -0.97 -5.05
CA ILE A 45 1.94 -1.36 -5.54
C ILE A 45 2.92 -0.19 -5.43
N ILE A 46 2.54 1.02 -5.87
CA ILE A 46 3.40 2.21 -5.81
C ILE A 46 3.76 2.54 -4.36
N LEU A 47 2.78 2.58 -3.45
CA LEU A 47 3.03 2.85 -2.03
C LEU A 47 3.93 1.79 -1.38
N PHE A 48 3.71 0.52 -1.71
CA PHE A 48 4.54 -0.58 -1.23
C PHE A 48 5.98 -0.48 -1.75
N SER A 49 6.16 -0.14 -3.02
CA SER A 49 7.47 0.08 -3.64
C SER A 49 8.21 1.25 -2.99
N ILE A 50 7.52 2.36 -2.71
CA ILE A 50 8.11 3.50 -1.98
C ILE A 50 8.53 3.07 -0.58
N GLY A 51 7.70 2.33 0.14
CA GLY A 51 8.04 1.80 1.47
C GLY A 51 9.26 0.89 1.45
N THR A 52 9.38 0.08 0.40
CA THR A 52 10.54 -0.79 0.15
C THR A 52 11.80 0.03 -0.08
N ALA A 53 11.74 1.02 -0.97
CA ALA A 53 12.86 1.90 -1.27
C ALA A 53 13.33 2.69 -0.02
N LEU A 54 12.40 3.20 0.80
CA LEU A 54 12.71 3.88 2.05
C LEU A 54 13.39 2.96 3.08
N ARG A 55 12.97 1.69 3.11
CA ARG A 55 13.53 0.67 4.00
C ARG A 55 14.95 0.27 3.59
N GLU A 56 15.20 0.14 2.28
CA GLU A 56 16.49 -0.27 1.71
C GLU A 56 17.51 0.87 1.62
N SER A 57 17.06 2.12 1.48
CA SER A 57 17.93 3.31 1.45
C SER A 57 18.52 3.68 2.83
N SER A 58 18.16 2.96 3.88
CA SER A 58 18.53 3.22 5.28
C SER A 58 19.84 2.53 5.68
#